data_AF-A0A936ILD5-F1
#
_entry.id   AF-A0A936ILD5-F1
#
_cell.length_a   1.000
_cell.length_b   1.000
_cell.length_c   1.000
_cell.angle_alpha   90.00
_cell.angle_beta   90.00
_cell.angle_gamma   90.00
#
_symmetry.space_group_name_H-M   'P 1'
#
loop_
_entity.id
_entity.type
_entity.pdbx_description
1 polymer ?
#
loop_
_entity_poly.entity_id
_entity_poly.type
_entity_poly.pdbx_seq_one_letter_code
_entity_poly.pdbx_strand_id
1 'polypeptide(L)'
;MRFRIPLVVFLLFVLGLSAVHAQRGFRRFLIEDDDAPMPADAAEKTEFTFARLRYPSGGSWGYRGHWTIDYPKADRQFVQGVRRLTRIHTRSVEEVVDLDTDKIFDYPWIYVVEPGRWILSDEQCKKLREYLLRGGFLMTDDFHGSDEWEQFMYSMGRVFPDRPVVEIEDGDPAFHVLYDLDERLQVPGIVNYPYHRTHERDGYEARWRGIYDDKGRLMAGICFNQDLGDAWEWADDPTYPEKYASFAYRVGINYIIYAMTH
;
A
#
# COMPACT_ATOMS: atom_id res chain seq x y z
N MET A 1 54.93 16.45 -20.21
CA MET A 1 53.79 16.99 -19.42
C MET A 1 52.55 17.31 -20.30
N ARG A 2 52.08 16.41 -21.19
CA ARG A 2 51.02 16.74 -22.17
C ARG A 2 49.86 15.73 -22.33
N PHE A 3 49.71 14.73 -21.45
CA PHE A 3 48.64 13.73 -21.55
C PHE A 3 47.62 13.74 -20.39
N ARG A 4 47.72 14.66 -19.42
CA ARG A 4 46.83 14.65 -18.24
C ARG A 4 45.46 15.29 -18.48
N ILE A 5 45.36 16.24 -19.40
CA ILE A 5 44.10 16.94 -19.69
C ILE A 5 43.07 16.05 -20.42
N PRO A 6 43.41 15.26 -21.47
CA PRO A 6 42.42 14.43 -22.17
C PRO A 6 41.86 13.29 -21.30
N LEU A 7 42.66 12.73 -20.39
CA LEU A 7 42.21 11.68 -19.47
C LEU A 7 41.19 12.20 -18.45
N VAL A 8 41.38 13.43 -17.94
CA VAL A 8 40.46 14.06 -16.99
C VAL A 8 39.12 14.39 -17.66
N VAL A 9 39.14 14.89 -18.90
CA VAL A 9 37.91 15.16 -19.67
C VAL A 9 37.16 13.86 -19.97
N PHE A 10 37.86 12.77 -20.31
CA PHE A 10 37.23 11.47 -20.54
C PHE A 10 36.59 10.90 -19.26
N LEU A 11 37.28 10.99 -18.12
CA LEU A 11 36.73 10.54 -16.82
C LEU A 11 35.51 11.36 -16.40
N LEU A 12 35.52 12.68 -16.58
CA LEU A 12 34.37 13.54 -16.31
C LEU A 12 33.18 13.23 -17.23
N PHE A 13 33.45 12.86 -18.49
CA PHE A 13 32.41 12.47 -19.44
C PHE A 13 31.77 11.12 -19.07
N VAL A 14 32.58 10.13 -18.66
CA VAL A 14 32.08 8.82 -18.19
C VAL A 14 31.29 8.97 -16.88
N LEU A 15 31.76 9.79 -15.94
CA LEU A 15 31.03 10.12 -14.71
C LEU A 15 29.70 10.84 -15.02
N GLY A 16 29.71 11.77 -15.97
CA GLY A 16 28.51 12.48 -16.43
C GLY A 16 27.48 11.54 -17.07
N LEU A 17 27.91 10.61 -17.94
CA LEU A 17 27.05 9.60 -18.53
C LEU A 17 26.48 8.64 -17.48
N SER A 18 27.28 8.24 -16.50
CA SER A 18 26.85 7.36 -15.40
C SER A 18 25.83 8.06 -14.51
N ALA A 19 26.04 9.34 -14.19
CA ALA A 19 25.10 10.16 -13.44
C ALA A 19 23.79 10.38 -14.21
N VAL A 20 23.84 10.64 -15.52
CA VAL A 20 22.65 10.80 -16.35
C VAL A 20 21.89 9.47 -16.49
N HIS A 21 22.59 8.34 -16.59
CA HIS A 21 21.96 7.02 -16.64
C HIS A 21 21.30 6.64 -15.31
N ALA A 22 21.98 6.89 -14.18
CA ALA A 22 21.41 6.73 -12.85
C ALA A 22 20.21 7.66 -12.61
N GLN A 23 20.29 8.93 -13.04
CA GLN A 23 19.17 9.86 -12.98
C GLN A 23 18.00 9.48 -13.89
N ARG A 24 18.26 8.88 -15.06
CA ARG A 24 17.21 8.37 -15.95
C ARG A 24 16.53 7.12 -15.38
N GLY A 25 17.28 6.21 -14.76
CA GLY A 25 16.72 5.09 -14.01
C GLY A 25 15.85 5.58 -12.85
N PHE A 26 16.37 6.49 -12.04
CA PHE A 26 15.64 7.09 -10.91
C PHE A 26 14.39 7.86 -11.35
N ARG A 27 14.46 8.64 -12.44
CA ARG A 27 13.28 9.33 -13.00
C ARG A 27 12.19 8.37 -13.51
N ARG A 28 12.54 7.15 -13.91
CA ARG A 28 11.56 6.17 -14.36
C ARG A 28 10.75 5.60 -13.19
N PHE A 29 11.33 5.52 -11.99
CA PHE A 29 10.64 5.07 -10.77
C PHE A 29 9.77 6.16 -10.13
N LEU A 30 9.92 7.43 -10.52
CA LEU A 30 9.17 8.56 -9.93
C LEU A 30 7.98 9.04 -10.77
N ILE A 31 7.71 8.40 -11.92
CA ILE A 31 6.56 8.75 -12.77
C ILE A 31 5.48 7.70 -12.49
N GLU A 32 4.48 8.07 -11.71
CA GLU A 32 3.27 7.26 -11.53
C GLU A 32 2.48 7.19 -12.86
N ASP A 33 2.09 5.97 -13.27
CA ASP A 33 1.41 5.67 -14.54
C ASP A 33 -0.10 6.05 -14.50
N ASP A 34 -0.40 7.34 -14.41
CA ASP A 34 -1.78 7.89 -14.38
C ASP A 34 -2.58 7.70 -15.68
N ASP A 35 -1.89 7.51 -16.81
CA ASP A 35 -2.52 7.43 -18.13
C ASP A 35 -2.98 6.01 -18.50
N ALA A 36 -3.05 5.09 -17.53
CA ALA A 36 -3.51 3.73 -17.75
C ALA A 36 -4.96 3.75 -18.31
N PRO A 37 -5.21 3.14 -19.49
CA PRO A 37 -6.52 3.19 -20.12
C PRO A 37 -7.56 2.51 -19.23
N MET A 38 -8.78 3.06 -19.22
CA MET A 38 -9.89 2.47 -18.49
C MET A 38 -10.20 1.07 -19.05
N PRO A 39 -10.24 0.03 -18.21
CA PRO A 39 -10.66 -1.31 -18.62
C PRO A 39 -12.09 -1.33 -19.18
N ALA A 40 -12.38 -2.27 -20.08
CA ALA A 40 -13.70 -2.38 -20.71
C ALA A 40 -14.83 -2.71 -19.71
N ASP A 41 -14.50 -3.37 -18.60
CA ASP A 41 -15.40 -3.74 -17.51
C ASP A 41 -15.46 -2.69 -16.39
N ALA A 42 -14.95 -1.47 -16.61
CA ALA A 42 -14.87 -0.45 -15.56
C ALA A 42 -16.23 -0.04 -14.95
N ALA A 43 -17.32 -0.18 -15.71
CA ALA A 43 -18.68 0.13 -15.25
C ALA A 43 -19.46 -1.11 -14.80
N GLU A 44 -18.84 -2.29 -14.80
CA GLU A 44 -19.48 -3.54 -14.37
C GLU A 44 -19.76 -3.50 -12.86
N LYS A 45 -20.94 -3.99 -12.46
CA LYS A 45 -21.25 -4.24 -11.05
C LYS A 45 -20.73 -5.61 -10.67
N THR A 46 -19.88 -5.68 -9.65
CA THR A 46 -19.16 -6.88 -9.24
C THR A 46 -19.31 -7.13 -7.74
N GLU A 47 -18.97 -8.34 -7.27
CA GLU A 47 -19.05 -8.73 -5.85
C GLU A 47 -18.05 -7.96 -4.98
N PHE A 48 -16.87 -7.69 -5.52
CA PHE A 48 -15.81 -6.92 -4.88
C PHE A 48 -15.31 -5.81 -5.82
N THR A 49 -14.85 -4.72 -5.22
CA THR A 49 -14.16 -3.63 -5.90
C THR A 49 -13.07 -3.13 -4.96
N PHE A 50 -11.86 -2.95 -5.47
CA PHE A 50 -10.76 -2.38 -4.69
C PHE A 50 -11.06 -0.91 -4.39
N ALA A 51 -11.47 -0.62 -3.15
CA ALA A 51 -11.76 0.73 -2.72
C ALA A 51 -10.52 1.37 -2.09
N ARG A 52 -9.91 2.34 -2.78
CA ARG A 52 -8.80 3.13 -2.24
C ARG A 52 -9.36 4.35 -1.52
N LEU A 53 -8.96 4.54 -0.27
CA LEU A 53 -9.40 5.68 0.51
C LEU A 53 -8.53 6.91 0.21
N ARG A 54 -9.16 7.94 -0.34
CA ARG A 54 -8.60 9.28 -0.42
C ARG A 54 -8.75 9.99 0.92
N TYR A 55 -7.67 10.61 1.37
CA TYR A 55 -7.62 11.38 2.60
C TYR A 55 -6.85 12.70 2.42
N PRO A 56 -7.13 13.72 3.25
CA PRO A 56 -6.32 14.93 3.29
C PRO A 56 -4.92 14.61 3.86
N SER A 57 -3.86 15.05 3.18
CA SER A 57 -2.47 14.86 3.60
C SER A 57 -1.70 16.18 3.63
N GLY A 58 -0.75 16.32 4.56
CA GLY A 58 0.19 17.45 4.55
C GLY A 58 1.36 17.21 3.59
N GLY A 59 1.96 18.26 3.04
CA GLY A 59 3.15 18.16 2.19
C GLY A 59 2.89 18.08 0.69
N SER A 60 3.97 18.13 -0.10
CA SER A 60 3.94 18.25 -1.56
C SER A 60 4.44 16.96 -2.21
N TRP A 61 3.60 15.93 -2.21
CA TRP A 61 3.60 14.94 -3.30
C TRP A 61 2.68 15.48 -4.40
N GLY A 62 3.13 16.59 -5.00
CA GLY A 62 2.37 17.35 -5.99
C GLY A 62 1.01 17.85 -5.49
N TYR A 63 0.12 18.16 -6.44
CA TYR A 63 -1.29 18.53 -6.18
C TYR A 63 -2.18 17.31 -5.85
N ARG A 64 -1.61 16.11 -5.78
CA ARG A 64 -2.35 14.83 -5.76
C ARG A 64 -2.54 14.26 -4.36
N GLY A 65 -1.56 14.46 -3.47
CA GLY A 65 -1.59 14.01 -2.08
C GLY A 65 -1.10 12.58 -1.90
N HIS A 66 -0.71 12.23 -0.68
CA HIS A 66 -0.03 10.97 -0.35
C HIS A 66 -0.88 9.71 -0.59
N TRP A 67 -2.22 9.83 -0.60
CA TRP A 67 -3.10 8.71 -0.94
C TRP A 67 -2.93 8.20 -2.39
N THR A 68 -2.23 8.94 -3.25
CA THR A 68 -1.98 8.57 -4.66
C THR A 68 -0.73 7.73 -4.90
N ILE A 69 0.07 7.43 -3.87
CA ILE A 69 1.23 6.54 -4.04
C ILE A 69 0.80 5.19 -4.62
N ASP A 70 1.55 4.76 -5.64
CA ASP A 70 1.35 3.59 -6.51
C ASP A 70 0.04 3.57 -7.34
N TYR A 71 -0.81 4.58 -7.18
CA TYR A 71 -2.08 4.67 -7.87
C TYR A 71 -1.91 5.21 -9.30
N PRO A 72 -2.64 4.70 -10.29
CA PRO A 72 -3.61 3.58 -10.21
C PRO A 72 -2.97 2.21 -10.50
N LYS A 73 -1.67 2.16 -10.80
CA LYS A 73 -1.03 0.97 -11.36
C LYS A 73 -1.04 -0.21 -10.39
N ALA A 74 -0.66 -0.02 -9.12
CA ALA A 74 -0.70 -1.08 -8.10
C ALA A 74 -2.10 -1.67 -7.96
N ASP A 75 -3.11 -0.82 -7.80
CA ASP A 75 -4.49 -1.24 -7.60
C ASP A 75 -4.97 -2.11 -8.78
N ARG A 76 -4.71 -1.66 -10.01
CA ARG A 76 -5.10 -2.36 -11.23
C ARG A 76 -4.36 -3.67 -11.42
N GLN A 77 -3.05 -3.70 -11.16
CA GLN A 77 -2.30 -4.95 -11.20
C GLN A 77 -2.80 -5.94 -10.14
N PHE A 78 -3.00 -5.46 -8.91
CA PHE A 78 -3.48 -6.28 -7.81
C PHE A 78 -4.84 -6.94 -8.12
N VAL A 79 -5.81 -6.18 -8.65
CA VAL A 79 -7.12 -6.77 -8.99
C VAL A 79 -7.06 -7.77 -10.14
N GLN A 80 -6.09 -7.66 -11.07
CA GLN A 80 -5.85 -8.74 -12.05
C GLN A 80 -5.45 -10.05 -11.36
N GLY A 81 -4.60 -9.97 -10.33
CA GLY A 81 -4.25 -11.13 -9.51
C GLY A 81 -5.44 -11.66 -8.73
N VAL A 82 -6.26 -10.81 -8.11
CA VAL A 82 -7.50 -11.25 -7.43
C VAL A 82 -8.39 -12.05 -8.38
N ARG A 83 -8.63 -11.54 -9.60
CA ARG A 83 -9.45 -12.21 -10.63
C ARG A 83 -8.84 -13.54 -11.10
N ARG A 84 -7.52 -13.64 -11.13
CA ARG A 84 -6.81 -14.83 -11.62
C ARG A 84 -6.65 -15.92 -10.56
N LEU A 85 -6.48 -15.52 -9.31
CA LEU A 85 -6.11 -16.39 -8.20
C LEU A 85 -7.30 -16.75 -7.30
N THR A 86 -8.45 -16.13 -7.52
CA THR A 86 -9.68 -16.39 -6.76
C THR A 86 -10.88 -16.56 -7.69
N ARG A 87 -12.03 -16.90 -7.12
CA ARG A 87 -13.32 -16.91 -7.83
C ARG A 87 -14.15 -15.65 -7.60
N ILE A 88 -13.60 -14.66 -6.90
CA ILE A 88 -14.31 -13.43 -6.58
C ILE A 88 -14.56 -12.66 -7.87
N HIS A 89 -15.81 -12.29 -8.11
CA HIS A 89 -16.13 -11.41 -9.22
C HIS A 89 -15.72 -9.98 -8.85
N THR A 90 -14.63 -9.52 -9.47
CA THR A 90 -14.00 -8.22 -9.18
C THR A 90 -13.82 -7.45 -10.48
N ARG A 91 -14.26 -6.19 -10.59
CA ARG A 91 -13.99 -5.38 -11.79
C ARG A 91 -12.51 -5.01 -11.88
N SER A 92 -12.00 -4.81 -13.09
CA SER A 92 -10.57 -4.55 -13.33
C SER A 92 -10.09 -3.13 -12.96
N VAL A 93 -10.94 -2.33 -12.30
CA VAL A 93 -10.66 -0.95 -11.91
C VAL A 93 -11.03 -0.71 -10.46
N GLU A 94 -10.18 0.05 -9.79
CA GLU A 94 -10.36 0.58 -8.45
C GLU A 94 -11.56 1.53 -8.32
N GLU A 95 -11.98 1.80 -7.09
CA GLU A 95 -12.86 2.92 -6.76
C GLU A 95 -12.15 3.83 -5.77
N VAL A 96 -12.13 5.13 -6.04
CA VAL A 96 -11.71 6.11 -5.04
C VAL A 96 -12.92 6.47 -4.17
N VAL A 97 -12.76 6.27 -2.87
CA VAL A 97 -13.74 6.64 -1.83
C VAL A 97 -13.13 7.67 -0.89
N ASP A 98 -13.96 8.41 -0.17
CA ASP A 98 -13.54 9.40 0.82
C ASP A 98 -14.39 9.29 2.10
N LEU A 99 -13.98 10.02 3.14
CA LEU A 99 -14.67 10.07 4.43
C LEU A 99 -15.66 11.24 4.55
N ASP A 100 -15.82 12.02 3.48
CA ASP A 100 -16.73 13.17 3.43
C ASP A 100 -18.10 12.79 2.84
N THR A 101 -18.20 11.59 2.25
CA THR A 101 -19.41 11.01 1.68
C THR A 101 -19.75 9.66 2.30
N ASP A 102 -20.99 9.20 2.10
CA ASP A 102 -21.44 7.88 2.57
C ASP A 102 -21.02 6.73 1.65
N LYS A 103 -20.34 7.04 0.54
CA LYS A 103 -19.91 6.05 -0.47
C LYS A 103 -19.00 4.97 0.10
N ILE A 104 -18.22 5.30 1.15
CA ILE A 104 -17.38 4.32 1.85
C ILE A 104 -18.17 3.10 2.37
N PHE A 105 -19.45 3.28 2.72
CA PHE A 105 -20.29 2.21 3.23
C PHE A 105 -20.74 1.20 2.18
N ASP A 106 -20.52 1.48 0.89
CA ASP A 106 -20.85 0.56 -0.20
C ASP A 106 -19.76 -0.51 -0.43
N TYR A 107 -18.61 -0.40 0.26
CA TYR A 107 -17.44 -1.26 0.06
C TYR A 107 -17.10 -1.99 1.36
N PRO A 108 -16.99 -3.33 1.37
CA PRO A 108 -16.69 -4.08 2.61
C PRO A 108 -15.24 -3.97 3.06
N TRP A 109 -14.35 -3.49 2.18
CA TRP A 109 -12.92 -3.45 2.37
C TRP A 109 -12.37 -2.18 1.73
N ILE A 110 -11.48 -1.48 2.44
CA ILE A 110 -10.79 -0.29 1.94
C ILE A 110 -9.27 -0.41 2.14
N TYR A 111 -8.52 0.15 1.19
CA TYR A 111 -7.07 0.27 1.23
C TYR A 111 -6.63 1.70 1.54
N VAL A 112 -5.62 1.85 2.40
CA VAL A 112 -4.96 3.11 2.71
C VAL A 112 -3.45 2.94 2.56
N VAL A 113 -2.87 3.61 1.56
CA VAL A 113 -1.41 3.77 1.44
C VAL A 113 -0.95 4.99 2.25
N GLU A 114 0.26 4.97 2.78
CA GLU A 114 0.89 6.07 3.53
C GLU A 114 0.00 6.71 4.62
N PRO A 115 -0.68 5.93 5.49
CA PRO A 115 -1.52 6.50 6.53
C PRO A 115 -0.72 7.33 7.56
N GLY A 116 0.62 7.25 7.57
CA GLY A 116 1.48 8.14 8.35
C GLY A 116 1.41 9.62 7.92
N ARG A 117 0.75 9.92 6.80
CA ARG A 117 0.63 11.27 6.21
C ARG A 117 -0.77 11.86 6.30
N TRP A 118 -1.77 11.06 6.67
CA TRP A 118 -3.14 11.53 6.72
C TRP A 118 -3.38 12.54 7.85
N ILE A 119 -4.31 13.46 7.63
CA ILE A 119 -4.70 14.47 8.61
C ILE A 119 -6.21 14.44 8.74
N LEU A 120 -6.73 13.40 9.41
CA LEU A 120 -8.17 13.22 9.53
C LEU A 120 -8.79 14.27 10.47
N SER A 121 -9.90 14.84 10.05
CA SER A 121 -10.77 15.64 10.92
C SER A 121 -11.51 14.74 11.92
N ASP A 122 -12.13 15.33 12.94
CA ASP A 122 -12.91 14.57 13.92
C ASP A 122 -14.14 13.91 13.29
N GLU A 123 -14.76 14.55 12.29
CA GLU A 123 -15.88 13.96 11.55
C GLU A 123 -15.43 12.78 10.69
N GLN A 124 -14.26 12.88 10.05
CA GLN A 124 -13.67 11.78 9.30
C GLN A 124 -13.26 10.62 10.22
N CYS A 125 -12.72 10.91 11.42
CA CYS A 125 -12.45 9.87 12.42
C CYS A 125 -13.73 9.15 12.86
N LYS A 126 -14.82 9.89 13.10
CA LYS A 126 -16.13 9.30 13.43
C LYS A 126 -16.68 8.44 12.30
N LYS A 127 -16.58 8.91 11.05
CA LYS A 127 -17.01 8.17 9.86
C LYS A 127 -16.24 6.86 9.70
N LEU A 128 -14.91 6.91 9.86
CA LEU A 128 -14.07 5.70 9.81
C LEU A 128 -14.40 4.73 10.95
N ARG A 129 -14.63 5.24 12.17
CA ARG A 129 -15.09 4.43 13.31
C ARG A 129 -16.40 3.73 12.97
N GLU A 130 -17.38 4.47 12.46
CA GLU A 130 -18.68 3.95 12.07
C GLU A 130 -18.55 2.87 10.98
N TYR A 131 -17.74 3.11 9.95
CA TYR A 131 -17.47 2.14 8.89
C TYR A 131 -16.95 0.81 9.44
N LEU A 132 -15.93 0.86 10.30
CA LEU A 132 -15.32 -0.33 10.89
C LEU A 132 -16.30 -1.08 11.81
N LEU A 133 -17.07 -0.35 12.62
CA LEU A 133 -18.09 -0.94 13.50
C LEU A 133 -19.29 -1.52 12.74
N ARG A 134 -19.56 -1.08 11.51
CA ARG A 134 -20.61 -1.63 10.64
C ARG A 134 -20.20 -2.91 9.91
N GLY A 135 -18.96 -3.38 10.10
CA GLY A 135 -18.44 -4.58 9.44
C GLY A 135 -17.37 -4.30 8.40
N GLY A 136 -17.11 -3.03 8.08
CA GLY A 136 -16.04 -2.65 7.17
C GLY A 136 -14.66 -3.16 7.63
N PHE A 137 -13.79 -3.39 6.67
CA PHE A 137 -12.39 -3.76 6.89
C PHE A 137 -11.46 -2.67 6.34
N LEU A 138 -10.43 -2.32 7.10
CA LEU A 138 -9.38 -1.38 6.70
C LEU A 138 -8.05 -2.12 6.57
N MET A 139 -7.45 -2.10 5.38
CA MET A 139 -6.05 -2.47 5.20
C MET A 139 -5.21 -1.21 5.07
N THR A 140 -4.17 -1.07 5.89
CA THR A 140 -3.19 0.02 5.76
C THR A 140 -1.82 -0.53 5.42
N ASP A 141 -1.05 0.24 4.65
CA ASP A 141 0.26 -0.16 4.14
C ASP A 141 1.14 1.06 3.86
N ASP A 142 2.43 0.81 3.58
CA ASP A 142 3.43 1.80 3.18
C ASP A 142 3.58 2.97 4.15
N PHE A 143 3.89 2.68 5.40
CA PHE A 143 4.32 3.70 6.34
C PHE A 143 5.32 3.13 7.33
N HIS A 144 6.30 3.96 7.67
CA HIS A 144 7.58 3.49 8.19
C HIS A 144 8.07 4.35 9.35
N GLY A 145 8.58 3.67 10.37
CA GLY A 145 9.32 4.32 11.44
C GLY A 145 8.46 5.05 12.48
N SER A 146 9.13 5.60 13.49
CA SER A 146 8.47 6.18 14.67
C SER A 146 7.54 7.34 14.34
N ASP A 147 7.97 8.22 13.43
CA ASP A 147 7.26 9.47 13.15
C ASP A 147 5.92 9.21 12.46
N GLU A 148 5.91 8.33 11.46
CA GLU A 148 4.69 7.98 10.73
C GLU A 148 3.77 7.12 11.57
N TRP A 149 4.34 6.27 12.43
CA TRP A 149 3.57 5.55 13.44
C TRP A 149 2.83 6.50 14.40
N GLU A 150 3.51 7.54 14.91
CA GLU A 150 2.88 8.52 15.79
C GLU A 150 1.72 9.25 15.09
N GLN A 151 1.91 9.66 13.84
CA GLN A 151 0.84 10.32 13.06
C GLN A 151 -0.34 9.39 12.77
N PHE A 152 -0.06 8.14 12.42
CA PHE A 152 -1.09 7.12 12.26
C PHE A 152 -1.90 6.96 13.55
N MET A 153 -1.23 6.80 14.69
CA MET A 153 -1.85 6.63 16.00
C MET A 153 -2.59 7.87 16.49
N TYR A 154 -2.17 9.08 16.10
CA TYR A 154 -2.90 10.31 16.42
C TYR A 154 -4.32 10.29 15.84
N SER A 155 -4.50 9.79 14.62
CA SER A 155 -5.83 9.61 14.02
C SER A 155 -6.53 8.36 14.54
N MET A 156 -5.85 7.21 14.59
CA MET A 156 -6.49 5.97 15.03
C MET A 156 -6.89 5.96 16.50
N GLY A 157 -6.17 6.68 17.37
CA GLY A 157 -6.58 6.88 18.76
C GLY A 157 -7.84 7.76 18.91
N ARG A 158 -8.15 8.58 17.91
CA ARG A 158 -9.42 9.33 17.83
C ARG A 158 -10.56 8.49 17.23
N VAL A 159 -10.24 7.61 16.29
CA VAL A 159 -11.19 6.61 15.74
C VAL A 159 -11.59 5.62 16.83
N PHE A 160 -10.61 5.05 17.55
CA PHE A 160 -10.80 4.08 18.61
C PHE A 160 -9.97 4.40 19.85
N PRO A 161 -10.43 5.30 20.74
CA PRO A 161 -9.78 5.55 22.03
C PRO A 161 -9.87 4.35 22.98
N ASP A 162 -10.79 3.43 22.70
CA ASP A 162 -11.18 2.29 23.54
C ASP A 162 -10.72 0.92 22.99
N ARG A 163 -10.03 0.89 21.84
CA ARG A 163 -9.52 -0.37 21.25
C ARG A 163 -8.03 -0.25 20.95
N PRO A 164 -7.18 -1.08 21.57
CA PRO A 164 -5.75 -1.03 21.32
C PRO A 164 -5.43 -1.55 19.93
N VAL A 165 -4.34 -1.03 19.36
CA VAL A 165 -3.66 -1.68 18.25
C VAL A 165 -2.72 -2.74 18.83
N VAL A 166 -2.87 -3.99 18.40
CA VAL A 166 -2.10 -5.15 18.91
C VAL A 166 -1.38 -5.85 17.77
N GLU A 167 -0.35 -6.65 18.05
CA GLU A 167 0.20 -7.55 17.03
C GLU A 167 -0.86 -8.61 16.67
N ILE A 168 -1.02 -8.90 15.38
CA ILE A 168 -1.84 -10.03 14.92
C ILE A 168 -1.05 -11.30 15.24
N GLU A 169 -1.68 -12.27 15.88
CA GLU A 169 -1.04 -13.56 16.18
C GLU A 169 -0.90 -14.39 14.90
N ASP A 170 0.13 -15.25 14.82
CA ASP A 170 0.38 -16.04 13.61
C ASP A 170 -0.81 -16.93 13.25
N GLY A 171 -1.54 -17.47 14.24
CA GLY A 171 -2.71 -18.32 14.02
C GLY A 171 -4.02 -17.59 13.72
N ASP A 172 -3.99 -16.25 13.52
CA ASP A 172 -5.21 -15.51 13.20
C ASP A 172 -5.82 -15.97 11.86
N PRO A 173 -7.15 -16.18 11.77
CA PRO A 173 -7.77 -16.64 10.53
C PRO A 173 -7.50 -15.72 9.32
N ALA A 174 -7.22 -14.43 9.54
CA ALA A 174 -6.84 -13.49 8.47
C ALA A 174 -5.53 -13.89 7.76
N PHE A 175 -4.71 -14.75 8.35
CA PHE A 175 -3.48 -15.28 7.74
C PHE A 175 -3.63 -16.66 7.12
N HIS A 176 -4.81 -17.29 7.23
CA HIS A 176 -5.03 -18.69 6.85
C HIS A 176 -6.34 -18.94 6.08
N VAL A 177 -7.05 -17.89 5.64
CA VAL A 177 -8.38 -18.03 5.03
C VAL A 177 -8.34 -18.63 3.61
N LEU A 178 -7.31 -18.33 2.82
CA LEU A 178 -7.08 -18.95 1.50
C LEU A 178 -5.65 -19.46 1.36
N TYR A 179 -4.68 -18.62 1.68
CA TYR A 179 -3.27 -18.96 1.74
C TYR A 179 -2.82 -19.06 3.19
N ASP A 180 -1.90 -19.98 3.48
CA ASP A 180 -1.16 -19.99 4.74
C ASP A 180 0.01 -19.00 4.66
N LEU A 181 0.03 -18.02 5.55
CA LEU A 181 1.08 -17.01 5.68
C LEU A 181 2.02 -17.34 6.85
N ASP A 182 2.78 -18.42 6.71
CA ASP A 182 3.72 -18.90 7.73
C ASP A 182 4.99 -18.04 7.85
N GLU A 183 5.24 -17.15 6.88
CA GLU A 183 6.41 -16.28 6.83
C GLU A 183 5.99 -14.80 6.85
N ARG A 184 6.67 -14.00 7.66
CA ARG A 184 6.51 -12.54 7.72
C ARG A 184 7.65 -11.86 6.95
N LEU A 185 7.41 -11.48 5.69
CA LEU A 185 8.41 -10.81 4.87
C LEU A 185 8.30 -9.29 5.00
N GLN A 186 9.42 -8.61 5.26
CA GLN A 186 9.50 -7.17 5.08
C GLN A 186 9.60 -6.84 3.59
N VAL A 187 8.51 -6.38 3.00
CA VAL A 187 8.44 -6.04 1.59
C VAL A 187 9.09 -4.67 1.34
N PRO A 188 10.12 -4.59 0.48
CA PRO A 188 10.78 -3.34 0.12
C PRO A 188 10.00 -2.58 -0.94
N GLY A 189 10.01 -1.26 -0.85
CA GLY A 189 9.77 -0.41 -2.01
C GLY A 189 10.89 -0.55 -3.05
N ILE A 190 10.55 -0.39 -4.34
CA ILE A 190 11.39 -0.42 -5.53
C ILE A 190 12.54 0.57 -5.45
N VAL A 191 12.38 1.69 -4.75
CA VAL A 191 13.46 2.67 -4.59
C VAL A 191 14.56 2.15 -3.66
N ASN A 192 14.20 1.34 -2.67
CA ASN A 192 15.14 0.79 -1.67
C ASN A 192 15.72 -0.55 -2.10
N TYR A 193 14.94 -1.37 -2.82
CA TYR A 193 15.35 -2.72 -3.21
C TYR A 193 16.70 -2.79 -3.96
N PRO A 194 17.01 -1.92 -4.95
CA PRO A 194 18.30 -1.91 -5.65
C PRO A 194 19.52 -1.67 -4.74
N TYR A 195 19.30 -1.10 -3.55
CA TYR A 195 20.33 -0.90 -2.53
C TYR A 195 20.37 -2.02 -1.49
N HIS A 196 19.68 -3.14 -1.75
CA HIS A 196 19.50 -4.27 -0.84
C HIS A 196 18.94 -3.85 0.53
N ARG A 197 18.07 -2.84 0.52
CA ARG A 197 17.41 -2.30 1.70
C ARG A 197 15.93 -2.65 1.67
N THR A 198 15.43 -3.17 2.79
CA THR A 198 14.00 -3.53 2.99
C THR A 198 13.22 -2.57 3.87
N HIS A 199 13.90 -1.64 4.52
CA HIS A 199 13.29 -0.70 5.44
C HIS A 199 13.43 0.72 4.94
N GLU A 200 12.52 1.58 5.39
CA GLU A 200 12.70 3.02 5.35
C GLU A 200 12.88 3.58 6.76
N ARG A 201 13.50 4.76 6.84
CA ARG A 201 13.69 5.48 8.12
C ARG A 201 14.28 4.57 9.20
N ASP A 202 13.66 4.52 10.37
CA ASP A 202 13.95 3.63 11.48
C ASP A 202 13.02 2.40 11.54
N GLY A 203 12.28 2.12 10.46
CA GLY A 203 11.35 1.01 10.31
C GLY A 203 12.02 -0.34 10.02
N TYR A 204 13.00 -0.74 10.82
CA TYR A 204 13.85 -1.91 10.54
C TYR A 204 13.15 -3.29 10.60
N GLU A 205 11.97 -3.36 11.21
CA GLU A 205 11.24 -4.61 11.42
C GLU A 205 9.78 -4.45 10.98
N ALA A 206 9.35 -5.28 10.03
CA ALA A 206 7.96 -5.33 9.59
C ALA A 206 7.05 -5.84 10.72
N ARG A 207 5.89 -5.19 10.89
CA ARG A 207 4.89 -5.53 11.90
C ARG A 207 3.53 -5.67 11.24
N TRP A 208 2.77 -6.67 11.67
CA TRP A 208 1.38 -6.86 11.27
C TRP A 208 0.52 -6.67 12.50
N ARG A 209 -0.23 -5.58 12.50
CA ARG A 209 -1.01 -5.15 13.65
C ARG A 209 -2.49 -5.11 13.33
N GLY A 210 -3.29 -5.23 14.37
CA GLY A 210 -4.72 -5.39 14.27
C GLY A 210 -5.48 -4.49 15.24
N ILE A 211 -6.67 -4.07 14.82
CA ILE A 211 -7.73 -3.62 15.73
C ILE A 211 -8.89 -4.61 15.60
N TYR A 212 -9.31 -5.17 16.72
CA TYR A 212 -10.38 -6.17 16.78
C TYR A 212 -11.68 -5.58 17.34
N ASP A 213 -12.82 -6.11 16.89
CA ASP A 213 -14.12 -5.81 17.48
C ASP A 213 -14.40 -6.64 18.74
N ASP A 214 -15.55 -6.39 19.36
CA ASP A 214 -15.95 -7.04 20.62
C ASP A 214 -16.21 -8.55 20.47
N LYS A 215 -16.29 -9.06 19.23
CA LYS A 215 -16.46 -10.47 18.91
C LYS A 215 -15.15 -11.14 18.49
N GLY A 216 -14.04 -10.40 18.49
CA GLY A 216 -12.73 -10.90 18.07
C GLY A 216 -12.53 -10.92 16.56
N ARG A 217 -13.34 -10.20 15.78
CA ARG A 217 -13.11 -10.03 14.34
C ARG A 217 -12.10 -8.91 14.10
N LEU A 218 -11.11 -9.15 13.26
CA LEU A 218 -10.15 -8.15 12.81
C LEU A 218 -10.86 -7.10 11.94
N MET A 219 -10.93 -5.86 12.38
CA MET A 219 -11.53 -4.75 11.63
C MET A 219 -10.50 -3.98 10.81
N ALA A 220 -9.26 -3.88 11.31
CA ALA A 220 -8.20 -3.15 10.64
C ALA A 220 -6.91 -3.97 10.64
N GLY A 221 -6.42 -4.36 9.46
CA GLY A 221 -5.11 -4.97 9.25
C GLY A 221 -4.08 -3.91 8.90
N ILE A 222 -3.06 -3.78 9.73
CA ILE A 222 -2.05 -2.72 9.66
C ILE A 222 -0.71 -3.34 9.28
N CYS A 223 -0.29 -3.13 8.03
CA CYS A 223 1.00 -3.56 7.52
C CYS A 223 2.00 -2.42 7.73
N PHE A 224 2.77 -2.48 8.82
CA PHE A 224 3.69 -1.42 9.22
C PHE A 224 5.15 -1.78 8.89
N ASN A 225 5.95 -0.79 8.48
CA ASN A 225 7.35 -0.93 8.04
C ASN A 225 7.54 -1.87 6.84
N GLN A 226 6.63 -1.80 5.88
CA GLN A 226 6.67 -2.55 4.63
C GLN A 226 5.83 -1.83 3.58
N ASP A 227 5.98 -2.25 2.32
CA ASP A 227 5.40 -1.58 1.17
C ASP A 227 4.82 -2.62 0.19
N LEU A 228 3.63 -3.12 0.50
CA LEU A 228 2.90 -4.10 -0.31
C LEU A 228 2.36 -3.48 -1.60
N GLY A 229 1.97 -2.20 -1.58
CA GLY A 229 1.52 -1.42 -2.72
C GLY A 229 2.55 -1.42 -3.86
N ASP A 230 3.80 -1.13 -3.54
CA ASP A 230 4.89 -1.12 -4.52
C ASP A 230 5.18 -2.54 -5.05
N ALA A 231 5.03 -3.58 -4.21
CA ALA A 231 5.11 -4.97 -4.69
C ALA A 231 3.98 -5.34 -5.65
N TRP A 232 2.80 -4.75 -5.53
CA TRP A 232 1.74 -4.88 -6.51
C TRP A 232 2.01 -4.06 -7.77
N GLU A 233 2.57 -2.86 -7.65
CA GLU A 233 2.89 -1.98 -8.79
C GLU A 233 3.92 -2.60 -9.74
N TRP A 234 4.94 -3.27 -9.19
CA TRP A 234 6.06 -3.82 -9.95
C TRP A 234 5.96 -5.33 -10.15
N ALA A 235 4.79 -5.93 -9.92
CA ALA A 235 4.58 -7.35 -10.11
C ALA A 235 4.77 -7.81 -11.57
N ASP A 236 4.66 -6.89 -12.53
CA ASP A 236 4.92 -7.13 -13.96
C ASP A 236 6.35 -6.80 -14.41
N ASP A 237 7.20 -6.25 -13.52
CA ASP A 237 8.59 -5.95 -13.84
C ASP A 237 9.48 -7.18 -13.57
N PRO A 238 10.23 -7.68 -14.57
CA PRO A 238 11.07 -8.86 -14.43
C PRO A 238 12.24 -8.68 -13.46
N THR A 239 12.53 -7.46 -13.01
CA THR A 239 13.60 -7.13 -12.06
C THR A 239 13.12 -7.05 -10.62
N TYR A 240 11.81 -6.96 -10.38
CA TYR A 240 11.25 -6.99 -9.04
C TYR A 240 11.20 -8.44 -8.51
N PRO A 241 11.58 -8.71 -7.24
CA PRO A 241 11.60 -10.08 -6.74
C PRO A 241 10.20 -10.69 -6.61
N GLU A 242 9.98 -11.78 -7.34
CA GLU A 242 8.70 -12.52 -7.32
C GLU A 242 8.23 -12.87 -5.91
N LYS A 243 9.15 -13.23 -5.00
CA LYS A 243 8.80 -13.59 -3.62
C LYS A 243 8.03 -12.47 -2.89
N TYR A 244 8.35 -11.20 -3.15
CA TYR A 244 7.70 -10.07 -2.51
C TYR A 244 6.33 -9.81 -3.14
N ALA A 245 6.24 -9.84 -4.47
CA ALA A 245 4.97 -9.75 -5.16
C ALA A 245 4.02 -10.88 -4.72
N SER A 246 4.45 -12.14 -4.79
CA SER A 246 3.67 -13.32 -4.39
C SER A 246 3.18 -13.21 -2.94
N PHE A 247 4.04 -12.78 -2.02
CA PHE A 247 3.67 -12.55 -0.63
C PHE A 247 2.62 -11.44 -0.49
N ALA A 248 2.85 -10.28 -1.11
CA ALA A 248 1.90 -9.15 -1.07
C ALA A 248 0.53 -9.52 -1.65
N TYR A 249 0.48 -10.29 -2.73
CA TYR A 249 -0.78 -10.81 -3.27
C TYR A 249 -1.53 -11.69 -2.27
N ARG A 250 -0.82 -12.61 -1.60
CA ARG A 250 -1.45 -13.51 -0.62
C ARG A 250 -1.99 -12.75 0.59
N VAL A 251 -1.25 -11.77 1.10
CA VAL A 251 -1.72 -10.89 2.20
C VAL A 251 -3.00 -10.17 1.80
N GLY A 252 -2.97 -9.45 0.67
CA GLY A 252 -4.14 -8.68 0.21
C GLY A 252 -5.35 -9.56 -0.07
N ILE A 253 -5.17 -10.70 -0.76
CA ILE A 253 -6.25 -11.65 -1.07
C ILE A 253 -6.84 -12.25 0.21
N ASN A 254 -6.01 -12.66 1.17
CA ASN A 254 -6.50 -13.16 2.44
C ASN A 254 -7.33 -12.10 3.17
N TYR A 255 -6.88 -10.84 3.23
CA TYR A 255 -7.64 -9.76 3.87
C TYR A 255 -8.96 -9.46 3.16
N ILE A 256 -9.01 -9.52 1.82
CA ILE A 256 -10.27 -9.41 1.06
C ILE A 256 -11.24 -10.53 1.45
N ILE A 257 -10.77 -11.79 1.40
CA ILE A 257 -11.63 -12.94 1.68
C ILE A 257 -12.09 -12.91 3.13
N TYR A 258 -11.18 -12.60 4.07
CA TYR A 258 -11.50 -12.44 5.48
C TYR A 258 -12.61 -11.40 5.68
N ALA A 259 -12.45 -10.20 5.12
CA ALA A 259 -13.41 -9.10 5.21
C ALA A 259 -14.80 -9.46 4.67
N MET A 260 -14.88 -10.38 3.70
CA MET A 260 -16.13 -10.81 3.08
C MET A 260 -16.76 -12.05 3.74
N THR A 261 -16.09 -12.69 4.70
CA THR A 261 -16.50 -14.01 5.24
C THR A 261 -16.58 -14.10 6.76
N HIS A 262 -16.00 -13.16 7.51
CA HIS A 262 -15.96 -13.13 8.99
C HIS A 262 -16.64 -11.86 9.51
#